data_AF-A0A9P8NDT7-F1
#
_entry.id   AF-A0A9P8NDT7-F1
#
_cell.length_a   1.000
_cell.length_b   1.000
_cell.length_c   1.000
_cell.angle_alpha   90.00
_cell.angle_beta   90.00
_cell.angle_gamma   90.00
#
_symmetry.space_group_name_H-M   'P 1'
#
loop_
_entity.id
_entity.type
_entity.pdbx_description
1 polymer ?
#
loop_
_entity_poly.entity_id
_entity_poly.type
_entity_poly.pdbx_seq_one_letter_code
_entity_poly.pdbx_strand_id
1 'polypeptide(L)'
;MPVLALNASSTAGNQSKMTGFLKRLDHALRDGDPIRAIIRGWASNNDGRGSPPMCPGPDSQAACIRAAYAMANLKDFETTAYIECHGMDTTVGESSELKGISAVFGQARSMDNPLIVGSIKSNLGDSEATSGLSGLIKIVLSIEEGSIPGTPSYSMPSSKGRASFVIEAVSEANATTFFKQSIKN
;
A
#
# COMPACT_ATOMS: atom_id res chain seq x y z
N MET A 1 -8.72 12.02 -13.48
CA MET A 1 -7.84 11.30 -12.53
C MET A 1 -6.40 11.36 -13.04
N PRO A 2 -5.38 11.51 -12.18
CA PRO A 2 -3.99 11.43 -12.59
C PRO A 2 -3.55 9.98 -12.86
N VAL A 3 -2.78 9.80 -13.92
CA VAL A 3 -1.96 8.65 -14.26
C VAL A 3 -0.53 8.90 -13.79
N LEU A 4 0.12 7.83 -13.38
CA LEU A 4 1.51 7.83 -12.99
C LEU A 4 2.35 7.08 -14.04
N ALA A 5 3.36 7.78 -14.57
CA ALA A 5 4.48 7.22 -15.30
C ALA A 5 5.71 7.32 -14.41
N LEU A 6 6.06 6.23 -13.71
CA LEU A 6 7.25 6.18 -12.85
C LEU A 6 8.48 5.79 -13.66
N ASN A 7 9.59 6.50 -13.42
CA ASN A 7 10.91 6.06 -13.82
C ASN A 7 11.84 6.18 -12.61
N ALA A 8 12.18 5.05 -12.00
CA ALA A 8 13.08 5.00 -10.87
C ALA A 8 14.48 4.60 -11.35
N SER A 9 15.48 5.40 -11.03
CA SER A 9 16.89 5.04 -11.21
C SER A 9 17.63 5.20 -9.89
N SER A 10 18.13 4.10 -9.35
CA SER A 10 19.00 4.13 -8.16
C SER A 10 20.45 4.36 -8.61
N THR A 11 21.08 5.42 -8.11
CA THR A 11 22.55 5.57 -8.19
C THR A 11 23.16 4.99 -6.93
N ALA A 12 24.16 4.12 -7.06
CA ALA A 12 24.85 3.50 -5.92
C ALA A 12 25.47 4.55 -4.98
N GLY A 13 25.11 4.50 -3.69
CA GLY A 13 25.70 5.27 -2.60
C GLY A 13 24.67 5.98 -1.72
N ASN A 14 24.25 5.36 -0.59
CA ASN A 14 23.50 5.88 0.57
C ASN A 14 22.43 6.99 0.39
N GLN A 15 21.96 7.24 -0.83
CA GLN A 15 21.02 8.29 -1.20
C GLN A 15 20.06 7.68 -2.22
N SER A 16 18.87 7.29 -1.77
CA SER A 16 17.81 6.85 -2.66
C SER A 16 17.31 8.05 -3.44
N LYS A 17 17.44 8.01 -4.77
CA LYS A 17 16.81 8.97 -5.67
C LYS A 17 15.67 8.28 -6.41
N MET A 18 14.48 8.85 -6.32
CA MET A 18 13.30 8.31 -6.98
C MET A 18 12.55 9.45 -7.64
N THR A 19 12.03 9.22 -8.83
CA THR A 19 11.30 10.23 -9.60
C THR A 19 10.10 9.59 -10.28
N GLY A 20 9.01 10.35 -10.39
CA GLY A 20 7.82 9.94 -11.10
C GLY A 20 7.20 11.11 -11.81
N PHE A 21 6.60 10.84 -12.96
CA PHE A 21 5.84 11.80 -13.73
C PHE A 21 4.36 11.52 -13.55
N LEU A 22 3.60 12.54 -13.19
CA LEU A 22 2.15 12.49 -13.09
C LEU A 22 1.56 13.27 -14.24
N LYS A 23 0.61 12.67 -14.95
CA LYS A 23 -0.18 13.36 -15.97
C LYS A 23 -1.65 13.04 -15.79
N ARG A 24 -2.57 13.93 -16.17
CA ARG A 24 -3.99 13.54 -16.18
C ARG A 24 -4.21 12.40 -17.19
N LEU A 25 -5.07 11.45 -16.85
CA LEU A 25 -5.39 10.27 -17.67
C LEU A 25 -5.84 10.66 -19.08
N ASP A 26 -6.74 11.63 -19.20
CA ASP A 26 -7.24 12.10 -20.49
C ASP A 26 -6.14 12.73 -21.35
N HIS A 27 -5.20 13.45 -20.75
CA HIS A 27 -4.03 13.95 -21.47
C HIS A 27 -3.08 12.80 -21.86
N ALA A 28 -2.88 11.80 -21.01
CA ALA A 28 -1.99 10.66 -21.29
C ALA A 28 -2.51 9.86 -22.49
N LEU A 29 -3.82 9.58 -22.51
CA LEU A 29 -4.49 8.93 -23.63
C LEU A 29 -4.41 9.78 -24.91
N ARG A 30 -4.70 11.08 -24.84
CA ARG A 30 -4.64 12.00 -25.98
C ARG A 30 -3.24 12.04 -26.62
N ASP A 31 -2.21 12.13 -25.79
CA ASP A 31 -0.83 12.29 -26.26
C ASP A 31 -0.14 10.94 -26.57
N GLY A 32 -0.82 9.81 -26.31
CA GLY A 32 -0.28 8.48 -26.55
C GLY A 32 0.84 8.06 -25.57
N ASP A 33 0.84 8.60 -24.36
CA ASP A 33 1.86 8.30 -23.35
C ASP A 33 1.70 6.87 -22.79
N PRO A 34 2.79 6.19 -22.43
CA PRO A 34 2.72 4.93 -21.70
C PRO A 34 2.13 5.14 -20.29
N ILE A 35 1.04 4.42 -20.00
CA ILE A 35 0.34 4.45 -18.72
C ILE A 35 0.79 3.24 -17.90
N ARG A 36 1.57 3.46 -16.84
CA ARG A 36 2.06 2.40 -15.95
C ARG A 36 1.01 2.03 -14.90
N ALA A 37 0.38 3.04 -14.29
CA ALA A 37 -0.70 2.87 -13.31
C ALA A 37 -1.59 4.11 -13.19
N ILE A 38 -2.79 3.94 -12.61
CA ILE A 38 -3.74 5.03 -12.38
C ILE A 38 -3.88 5.27 -10.88
N ILE A 39 -3.65 6.51 -10.43
CA ILE A 39 -3.95 6.90 -9.06
C ILE A 39 -5.43 7.30 -9.00
N ARG A 40 -6.24 6.42 -8.40
CA ARG A 40 -7.69 6.59 -8.32
C ARG A 40 -8.11 7.64 -7.29
N GLY A 41 -7.41 7.74 -6.17
CA GLY A 41 -7.64 8.70 -5.10
C GLY A 41 -6.46 8.76 -4.14
N TRP A 42 -6.41 9.80 -3.32
CA TRP A 42 -5.40 9.99 -2.28
C TRP A 42 -6.03 10.77 -1.12
N ALA A 43 -5.39 10.74 0.05
CA ALA A 43 -5.78 11.56 1.19
C ALA A 43 -4.55 11.81 2.09
N SER A 44 -4.64 12.84 2.91
CA SER A 44 -3.73 13.09 4.02
C SER A 44 -4.53 13.64 5.21
N ASN A 45 -4.11 13.30 6.42
CA ASN A 45 -4.69 13.81 7.65
C ASN A 45 -3.64 13.84 8.77
N ASN A 46 -4.09 14.02 10.01
CA ASN A 46 -3.24 14.06 11.21
C ASN A 46 -3.92 13.27 12.34
N ASP A 47 -3.10 12.67 13.21
CA ASP A 47 -3.60 11.89 14.34
C ASP A 47 -4.38 12.73 15.37
N GLY A 48 -4.13 14.03 15.43
CA GLY A 48 -4.93 14.98 16.19
C GLY A 48 -4.84 14.79 17.71
N ARG A 49 -5.89 15.20 18.42
CA ARG A 49 -6.02 15.02 19.87
C ARG A 49 -6.59 13.64 20.19
N GLY A 50 -5.93 12.88 21.07
CA GLY A 50 -6.44 11.60 21.57
C GLY A 50 -5.37 10.52 21.67
N SER A 51 -4.35 10.58 20.81
CA SER A 51 -3.16 9.76 20.93
C SER A 51 -2.08 10.47 21.76
N PRO A 52 -1.30 9.74 22.57
CA PRO A 52 -0.07 10.28 23.14
C PRO A 52 0.82 10.89 22.02
N PRO A 53 1.58 11.96 22.31
CA PRO A 53 2.52 12.52 21.34
C PRO A 53 3.41 11.43 20.73
N MET A 54 3.54 11.44 19.39
CA MET A 54 4.31 10.45 18.61
C MET A 54 3.74 9.02 18.58
N CYS A 55 2.57 8.77 19.19
CA CYS A 55 1.91 7.47 19.12
C CYS A 55 0.94 7.44 17.92
N PRO A 56 1.03 6.45 17.03
CA PRO A 56 0.15 6.37 15.85
C PRO A 56 -1.31 6.14 16.27
N GLY A 57 -2.23 6.87 15.61
CA GLY A 57 -3.67 6.78 15.85
C GLY A 57 -4.38 5.82 14.86
N PRO A 58 -4.88 4.65 15.28
CA PRO A 58 -5.52 3.70 14.38
C PRO A 58 -6.80 4.26 13.73
N ASP A 59 -7.59 5.03 14.47
CA ASP A 59 -8.82 5.66 13.96
C ASP A 59 -8.52 6.74 12.90
N SER A 60 -7.45 7.51 13.12
CA SER A 60 -6.97 8.52 12.18
C SER A 60 -6.46 7.87 10.89
N GLN A 61 -5.74 6.74 10.99
CA GLN A 61 -5.34 5.97 9.81
C GLN A 61 -6.54 5.41 9.04
N ALA A 62 -7.53 4.82 9.74
CA ALA A 62 -8.76 4.34 9.13
C ALA A 62 -9.53 5.47 8.42
N ALA A 63 -9.62 6.65 9.04
CA ALA A 63 -10.24 7.83 8.44
C ALA A 63 -9.51 8.29 7.17
N CYS A 64 -8.18 8.26 7.17
CA CYS A 64 -7.36 8.60 6.00
C CYS A 64 -7.63 7.64 4.83
N ILE A 65 -7.65 6.33 5.10
CA ILE A 65 -7.96 5.30 4.09
C ILE A 65 -9.36 5.51 3.52
N ARG A 66 -10.38 5.71 4.38
CA ARG A 66 -11.76 5.96 3.91
C ARG A 66 -11.86 7.23 3.06
N ALA A 67 -11.14 8.29 3.41
CA ALA A 67 -11.11 9.52 2.62
C ALA A 67 -10.50 9.28 1.22
N ALA A 68 -9.43 8.50 1.11
CA ALA A 68 -8.83 8.15 -0.18
C ALA A 68 -9.80 7.33 -1.06
N TYR A 69 -10.55 6.38 -0.46
CA TYR A 69 -11.58 5.61 -1.17
C TYR A 69 -12.76 6.48 -1.60
N ALA A 70 -13.21 7.40 -0.74
CA ALA A 70 -14.25 8.36 -1.07
C ALA A 70 -13.83 9.26 -2.24
N MET A 71 -12.59 9.76 -2.24
CA MET A 71 -12.03 10.53 -3.36
C MET A 71 -11.99 9.71 -4.66
N ALA A 72 -11.68 8.41 -4.55
CA ALA A 72 -11.65 7.47 -5.68
C ALA A 72 -13.05 7.04 -6.17
N ASN A 73 -14.12 7.42 -5.44
CA ASN A 73 -15.48 6.91 -5.60
C ASN A 73 -15.53 5.36 -5.58
N LEU A 74 -14.72 4.74 -4.72
CA LEU A 74 -14.68 3.30 -4.49
C LEU A 74 -15.46 2.99 -3.20
N LYS A 75 -16.49 2.16 -3.31
CA LYS A 75 -17.34 1.76 -2.17
C LYS A 75 -17.10 0.31 -1.72
N ASP A 76 -16.51 -0.48 -2.60
CA ASP A 76 -16.27 -1.90 -2.39
C ASP A 76 -14.83 -2.14 -1.93
N PHE A 77 -14.67 -2.36 -0.63
CA PHE A 77 -13.39 -2.66 0.01
C PHE A 77 -12.93 -4.11 -0.19
N GLU A 78 -13.81 -5.02 -0.63
CA GLU A 78 -13.47 -6.43 -0.87
C GLU A 78 -12.56 -6.58 -2.09
N THR A 79 -12.74 -5.71 -3.09
CA THR A 79 -11.96 -5.75 -4.35
C THR A 79 -10.47 -5.41 -4.20
N THR A 80 -10.05 -4.88 -3.05
CA THR A 80 -8.67 -4.48 -2.80
C THR A 80 -7.77 -5.69 -2.55
N ALA A 81 -7.04 -6.16 -3.55
CA ALA A 81 -6.20 -7.36 -3.35
C ALA A 81 -5.06 -7.14 -2.33
N TYR A 82 -4.48 -5.94 -2.29
CA TYR A 82 -3.23 -5.70 -1.56
C TYR A 82 -3.15 -4.31 -0.91
N ILE A 83 -2.46 -4.22 0.22
CA ILE A 83 -1.98 -2.98 0.82
C ILE A 83 -0.47 -3.04 1.02
N GLU A 84 0.21 -2.05 0.46
CA GLU A 84 1.58 -1.70 0.83
C GLU A 84 1.54 -0.87 2.11
N CYS A 85 1.87 -1.50 3.23
CA CYS A 85 1.89 -0.89 4.55
C CYS A 85 3.08 0.07 4.71
N HIS A 86 2.92 1.02 5.63
CA HIS A 86 4.04 1.77 6.16
C HIS A 86 5.06 0.81 6.79
N GLY A 87 4.62 -0.18 7.57
CA GLY A 87 5.48 -1.23 8.13
C GLY A 87 6.47 -0.67 9.15
N MET A 88 5.96 -0.05 10.22
CA MET A 88 6.82 0.40 11.32
C MET A 88 7.45 -0.81 12.01
N ASP A 89 8.77 -0.78 12.19
CA ASP A 89 9.50 -1.79 12.97
C ASP A 89 9.36 -1.54 14.49
N THR A 90 8.11 -1.38 14.94
CA THR A 90 7.76 -1.26 16.36
C THR A 90 6.45 -1.98 16.64
N THR A 91 6.37 -2.71 17.76
CA THR A 91 5.15 -3.44 18.13
C THR A 91 3.93 -2.53 18.24
N VAL A 92 4.09 -1.32 18.77
CA VAL A 92 3.00 -0.35 18.90
C VAL A 92 2.55 0.13 17.52
N GLY A 93 3.49 0.53 16.66
CA GLY A 93 3.20 1.00 15.32
C GLY A 93 2.53 -0.05 14.44
N GLU A 94 3.08 -1.26 14.40
CA GLU A 94 2.50 -2.39 13.67
C GLU A 94 1.08 -2.70 14.16
N SER A 95 0.87 -2.77 15.48
CA SER A 95 -0.46 -3.04 16.04
C SER A 95 -1.47 -1.96 15.71
N SER A 96 -1.06 -0.69 15.67
CA SER A 96 -1.92 0.43 15.30
C SER A 96 -2.27 0.40 13.82
N GLU A 97 -1.29 0.12 12.97
CA GLU A 97 -1.48 0.03 11.52
C GLU A 97 -2.46 -1.08 11.13
N LEU A 98 -2.25 -2.29 11.67
CA LEU A 98 -3.14 -3.42 11.41
C LEU A 98 -4.57 -3.17 11.94
N LYS A 99 -4.72 -2.48 13.08
CA LYS A 99 -6.04 -2.06 13.60
C LYS A 99 -6.73 -1.08 12.66
N GLY A 100 -6.02 -0.07 12.18
CA GLY A 100 -6.56 0.94 11.25
C GLY A 100 -6.99 0.33 9.92
N ILE A 101 -6.15 -0.53 9.34
CA ILE A 101 -6.47 -1.30 8.13
C ILE A 101 -7.71 -2.17 8.38
N SER A 102 -7.71 -2.94 9.46
CA SER A 102 -8.80 -3.85 9.76
C SER A 102 -10.14 -3.14 10.00
N ALA A 103 -10.13 -1.97 10.63
CA ALA A 103 -11.34 -1.18 10.81
C ALA A 103 -12.00 -0.80 9.47
N VAL A 104 -11.23 -0.71 8.38
CA VAL A 104 -11.74 -0.39 7.04
C VAL A 104 -12.08 -1.66 6.25
N PHE A 105 -11.16 -2.61 6.18
CA PHE A 105 -11.27 -3.76 5.28
C PHE A 105 -11.83 -5.02 5.94
N GLY A 106 -11.67 -5.16 7.27
CA GLY A 106 -11.95 -6.42 7.97
C GLY A 106 -13.39 -6.90 7.88
N GLN A 107 -14.37 -5.98 7.84
CA GLN A 107 -15.79 -6.34 7.72
C GLN A 107 -16.17 -6.87 6.32
N ALA A 108 -15.36 -6.57 5.30
CA ALA A 108 -15.59 -6.98 3.93
C ALA A 108 -14.83 -8.26 3.55
N ARG A 109 -14.21 -8.95 4.52
CA ARG A 109 -13.30 -10.10 4.26
C ARG A 109 -13.78 -11.36 4.96
N SER A 110 -13.62 -12.49 4.28
CA SER A 110 -13.82 -13.83 4.82
C SER A 110 -12.47 -14.52 4.99
N MET A 111 -12.42 -15.64 5.73
CA MET A 111 -11.18 -16.42 5.91
C MET A 111 -10.60 -16.92 4.58
N ASP A 112 -11.46 -17.11 3.58
CA ASP A 112 -11.10 -17.61 2.25
C ASP A 112 -10.73 -16.48 1.27
N ASN A 113 -10.89 -15.22 1.68
CA ASN A 113 -10.52 -14.04 0.91
C ASN A 113 -9.77 -13.03 1.80
N PRO A 114 -8.55 -13.36 2.27
CA PRO A 114 -7.73 -12.43 3.06
C PRO A 114 -7.46 -11.13 2.31
N LEU A 115 -7.29 -10.04 3.06
CA LEU A 115 -6.57 -8.88 2.56
C LEU A 115 -5.07 -9.17 2.67
N ILE A 116 -4.36 -8.99 1.56
CA ILE A 116 -2.93 -9.25 1.52
C ILE A 116 -2.17 -7.97 1.87
N VAL A 117 -1.15 -8.07 2.70
CA VAL A 117 -0.34 -6.93 3.16
C VAL A 117 1.16 -7.21 3.01
N GLY A 118 1.95 -6.16 2.91
CA GLY A 118 3.41 -6.24 3.03
C GLY A 118 4.02 -4.85 3.10
N SER A 119 5.35 -4.78 3.19
CA SER A 119 6.06 -3.50 3.20
C SER A 119 7.41 -3.65 2.51
N ILE A 120 7.79 -2.71 1.66
CA ILE A 120 9.09 -2.65 1.00
C ILE A 120 10.22 -2.33 1.99
N LYS A 121 9.90 -1.78 3.18
CA LYS A 121 10.90 -1.42 4.19
C LYS A 121 11.69 -2.63 4.68
N SER A 122 11.12 -3.84 4.64
CA SER A 122 11.89 -5.07 4.93
C SER A 122 12.99 -5.36 3.91
N ASN A 123 12.83 -4.91 2.66
CA ASN A 123 13.79 -5.15 1.58
C ASN A 123 14.85 -4.04 1.51
N LEU A 124 14.45 -2.78 1.72
CA LEU A 124 15.28 -1.60 1.47
C LEU A 124 15.66 -0.81 2.73
N GLY A 125 15.10 -1.16 3.89
CA GLY A 125 15.15 -0.31 5.09
C GLY A 125 14.19 0.88 5.00
N ASP A 126 14.16 1.70 6.06
CA ASP A 126 13.41 2.96 6.02
C ASP A 126 14.17 4.00 5.20
N SER A 127 13.57 4.38 4.07
CA SER A 127 14.11 5.36 3.14
C SER A 127 13.55 6.77 3.38
N GLU A 128 12.96 6.98 4.56
CA GLU A 128 12.47 8.24 5.10
C GLU A 128 11.59 9.00 4.10
N ALA A 129 12.09 10.14 3.59
CA ALA A 129 11.40 11.00 2.62
C ALA A 129 11.02 10.28 1.32
N THR A 130 11.68 9.18 0.98
CA THR A 130 11.39 8.38 -0.22
C THR A 130 10.55 7.14 0.05
N SER A 131 10.22 6.83 1.31
CA SER A 131 9.48 5.62 1.71
C SER A 131 8.15 5.44 0.97
N GLY A 132 7.37 6.51 0.82
CA GLY A 132 6.09 6.47 0.09
C GLY A 132 6.28 6.19 -1.40
N LEU A 133 7.34 6.72 -2.01
CA LEU A 133 7.62 6.52 -3.43
C LEU A 133 8.17 5.12 -3.70
N SER A 134 9.00 4.59 -2.80
CA SER A 134 9.48 3.20 -2.80
C SER A 134 8.32 2.21 -2.86
N GLY A 135 7.34 2.37 -1.96
CA GLY A 135 6.15 1.52 -1.92
C GLY A 135 5.29 1.65 -3.19
N LEU A 136 5.11 2.88 -3.68
CA LEU A 136 4.36 3.12 -4.92
C LEU A 136 5.02 2.46 -6.15
N ILE A 137 6.34 2.50 -6.25
CA ILE A 137 7.09 1.81 -7.31
C ILE A 137 6.90 0.30 -7.23
N LYS A 138 7.00 -0.28 -6.03
CA LYS A 138 6.74 -1.72 -5.83
C LYS A 138 5.33 -2.10 -6.28
N ILE A 139 4.31 -1.31 -5.96
CA ILE A 139 2.93 -1.56 -6.40
C ILE A 139 2.82 -1.54 -7.92
N VAL A 140 3.39 -0.53 -8.58
CA VAL A 140 3.33 -0.44 -10.05
C VAL A 140 4.01 -1.64 -10.69
N LEU A 141 5.22 -2.01 -10.24
CA LEU A 141 5.91 -3.20 -10.74
C LEU A 141 5.11 -4.47 -10.46
N SER A 142 4.46 -4.57 -9.30
CA SER A 142 3.64 -5.73 -8.95
C SER A 142 2.43 -5.89 -9.86
N ILE A 143 1.79 -4.79 -10.26
CA ILE A 143 0.68 -4.79 -11.23
C ILE A 143 1.17 -5.23 -12.62
N GLU A 144 2.33 -4.73 -13.04
CA GLU A 144 2.90 -5.02 -14.36
C GLU A 144 3.38 -6.45 -14.50
N GLU A 145 4.00 -7.00 -13.46
CA GLU A 145 4.43 -8.39 -13.42
C GLU A 145 3.29 -9.34 -13.03
N GLY A 146 2.17 -8.82 -12.53
CA GLY A 146 1.04 -9.62 -12.06
C GLY A 146 1.36 -10.45 -10.82
N SER A 147 2.37 -10.06 -10.04
CA SER A 147 2.83 -10.76 -8.85
C SER A 147 3.25 -9.80 -7.74
N ILE A 148 3.09 -10.20 -6.48
CA ILE A 148 3.54 -9.40 -5.34
C ILE A 148 4.81 -10.05 -4.77
N PRO A 149 5.95 -9.34 -4.73
CA PRO A 149 7.19 -9.90 -4.21
C PRO A 149 7.09 -10.13 -2.70
N GLY A 150 7.75 -11.18 -2.23
CA GLY A 150 7.80 -11.55 -0.82
C GLY A 150 8.45 -10.50 0.07
N THR A 151 7.97 -10.43 1.31
CA THR A 151 8.54 -9.63 2.40
C THR A 151 9.61 -10.48 3.10
N PRO A 152 10.92 -10.21 2.92
CA PRO A 152 11.98 -10.97 3.57
C PRO A 152 11.92 -10.84 5.09
N SER A 153 12.36 -11.90 5.79
CA SER A 153 12.43 -11.97 7.26
C SER A 153 11.08 -11.81 8.00
N TYR A 154 9.96 -11.80 7.29
CA TYR A 154 8.65 -11.84 7.92
C TYR A 154 8.40 -13.22 8.54
N SER A 155 8.30 -13.25 9.86
CA SER A 155 7.78 -14.39 10.61
C SER A 155 6.37 -14.06 11.08
N MET A 156 5.45 -15.00 10.88
CA MET A 156 4.05 -14.82 11.33
C MET A 156 4.04 -14.40 12.80
N PRO A 157 3.42 -13.25 13.16
CA PRO A 157 3.35 -12.82 14.54
C PRO A 157 2.69 -13.91 15.39
N SER A 158 3.27 -14.16 16.57
CA SER A 158 2.80 -15.20 17.48
C SER A 158 1.29 -15.05 17.76
N SER A 159 0.58 -16.18 17.88
CA SER A 159 -0.88 -16.32 17.98
C SER A 159 -1.59 -15.53 19.09
N LYS A 160 -0.87 -14.75 19.91
CA LYS A 160 -1.41 -13.91 20.98
C LYS A 160 -1.81 -12.56 20.41
N GLY A 161 -3.00 -12.50 19.83
CA GLY A 161 -3.59 -11.26 19.35
C GLY A 161 -4.40 -11.36 18.07
N ARG A 162 -4.89 -12.55 17.69
CA ARG A 162 -5.97 -12.68 16.70
C ARG A 162 -7.22 -11.99 17.25
N ALA A 163 -7.28 -10.66 17.15
CA ALA A 163 -8.53 -10.08 16.72
C ALA A 163 -8.84 -10.69 15.34
N SER A 164 -10.11 -10.95 15.09
CA SER A 164 -10.67 -11.71 13.99
C SER A 164 -10.29 -11.10 12.63
N PHE A 165 -9.04 -11.31 12.21
CA PHE A 165 -8.45 -10.61 11.08
C PHE A 165 -8.00 -11.63 10.06
N VAL A 166 -8.51 -11.46 8.83
CA VAL A 166 -8.06 -12.21 7.67
C VAL A 166 -7.10 -11.34 6.90
N ILE A 167 -5.95 -11.10 7.52
CA ILE A 167 -4.83 -10.38 6.91
C ILE A 167 -3.71 -11.40 6.69
N GLU A 168 -3.28 -11.54 5.45
CA GLU A 168 -2.17 -12.41 5.09
C GLU A 168 -0.98 -11.56 4.64
N ALA A 169 0.15 -11.70 5.33
CA ALA A 169 1.36 -11.05 4.88
C ALA A 169 1.99 -11.86 3.74
N VAL A 170 2.48 -11.17 2.70
CA VAL A 170 3.22 -11.83 1.62
C VAL A 170 4.60 -12.24 2.15
N SER A 171 4.78 -13.52 2.42
CA SER A 171 6.10 -14.10 2.69
C SER A 171 6.80 -14.48 1.37
N GLU A 172 8.11 -14.70 1.40
CA GLU A 172 8.85 -15.25 0.25
C GLU A 172 8.30 -16.61 -0.22
N ALA A 173 7.67 -17.38 0.68
CA ALA A 173 7.03 -18.64 0.35
C ALA A 173 5.64 -18.49 -0.32
N ASN A 174 5.02 -17.31 -0.23
CA ASN A 174 3.66 -17.02 -0.72
C ASN A 174 3.64 -15.83 -1.71
N ALA A 175 4.65 -15.68 -2.56
CA ALA A 175 4.61 -14.71 -3.66
C ALA A 175 3.33 -14.93 -4.48
N THR A 176 2.38 -14.00 -4.38
CA THR A 176 1.01 -14.23 -4.85
C THR A 176 0.84 -13.61 -6.24
N THR A 177 0.24 -14.38 -7.15
CA THR A 177 -0.07 -13.96 -8.53
C THR A 177 -1.52 -13.49 -8.62
N PHE A 178 -1.81 -12.38 -9.30
CA PHE A 178 -3.18 -11.88 -9.50
C PHE A 178 -3.47 -11.60 -10.97
N PHE A 179 -4.76 -11.67 -11.34
CA PHE A 179 -5.21 -11.33 -12.68
C PHE A 179 -5.02 -9.84 -12.97
N LYS A 180 -4.32 -9.53 -14.07
CA LYS A 180 -4.19 -8.16 -14.60
C LYS A 180 -5.57 -7.61 -14.97
N GLN A 181 -6.01 -6.53 -14.33
CA GLN A 181 -7.07 -5.71 -14.91
C GLN A 181 -6.49 -4.95 -16.11
N SER A 182 -6.99 -5.25 -17.31
CA SER A 182 -6.60 -4.54 -18.53
C SER A 182 -7.05 -3.08 -18.43
N ILE A 183 -6.09 -2.16 -18.51
CA ILE A 183 -6.37 -0.75 -18.81
C ILE A 183 -6.82 -0.74 -20.27
N LYS A 184 -8.13 -0.75 -20.51
CA LYS A 184 -8.68 -0.65 -21.87
C LYS A 184 -8.37 0.75 -22.39
N ASN A 185 -7.67 0.81 -23.52
CA ASN A 185 -7.49 2.00 -24.34
C ASN A 185 -8.83 2.47 -24.90
#